data_AF-A0A6G0HRV1-F1
#
_entry.id   AF-A0A6G0HRV1-F1
#
_cell.length_a   1.000
_cell.length_b   1.000
_cell.length_c   1.000
_cell.angle_alpha   90.00
_cell.angle_beta   90.00
_cell.angle_gamma   90.00
#
_symmetry.space_group_name_H-M   'P 1'
#
loop_
_entity.id
_entity.type
_entity.pdbx_description
1 polymer ?
#
loop_
_entity_poly.entity_id
_entity_poly.type
_entity_poly.pdbx_seq_one_letter_code
_entity_poly.pdbx_strand_id
1 'polypeptide(L)'
;MVEREDYESCKPQSYDQMRWECGHPFAPHAPEKFSEKFQRFTPFTLGKEFRQGESYYYISKPLHHHGKECLRLRVDVVAADGSQEARVAKGGTGGAGVGAEGGVHNPSNRLPAADDPVVILPDIQRVTGKSSTVAATAFTLLVPFSLLLLLH
;
A
#
# COMPACT_ATOMS: atom_id res chain seq x y z
N MET A 1 -13.66 -13.53 2.24
CA MET A 1 -13.99 -13.51 3.70
C MET A 1 -14.23 -14.94 4.10
N VAL A 2 -13.85 -15.31 5.31
CA VAL A 2 -13.90 -16.70 5.79
C VAL A 2 -14.51 -16.78 7.18
N GLU A 3 -14.82 -18.00 7.63
CA GLU A 3 -15.22 -18.28 9.01
C GLU A 3 -14.00 -18.30 9.94
N ARG A 4 -14.23 -18.39 11.25
CA ARG A 4 -13.16 -18.31 12.27
C ARG A 4 -12.16 -19.47 12.14
N GLU A 5 -12.64 -20.67 11.90
CA GLU A 5 -11.82 -21.88 11.80
C GLU A 5 -10.88 -21.83 10.58
N ASP A 6 -11.39 -21.30 9.48
CA ASP A 6 -10.66 -21.09 8.23
C ASP A 6 -9.64 -19.95 8.34
N TYR A 7 -9.95 -18.92 9.14
CA TYR A 7 -9.06 -17.83 9.46
C TYR A 7 -7.85 -18.31 10.27
N GLU A 8 -8.07 -19.19 11.25
CA GLU A 8 -7.00 -19.76 12.07
C GLU A 8 -6.12 -20.73 11.27
N SER A 9 -6.72 -21.51 10.37
CA SER A 9 -6.01 -22.48 9.53
C SER A 9 -5.49 -21.93 8.20
N CYS A 10 -5.71 -20.65 7.90
CA CYS A 10 -5.38 -20.03 6.62
C CYS A 10 -5.92 -20.83 5.41
N LYS A 11 -7.15 -21.37 5.50
CA LYS A 11 -7.72 -22.23 4.45
C LYS A 11 -9.15 -21.81 4.09
N PRO A 12 -9.36 -21.13 2.94
CA PRO A 12 -10.72 -20.86 2.48
C PRO A 12 -11.40 -22.16 2.05
N GLN A 13 -12.73 -22.24 2.19
CA GLN A 13 -13.51 -23.42 1.81
C GLN A 13 -13.65 -23.54 0.29
N SER A 14 -13.90 -22.43 -0.40
CA SER A 14 -14.07 -22.40 -1.85
C SER A 14 -13.68 -21.05 -2.47
N TYR A 15 -13.53 -21.06 -3.81
CA TYR A 15 -13.31 -19.83 -4.58
C TYR A 15 -14.51 -18.88 -4.54
N ASP A 16 -15.72 -19.39 -4.32
CA ASP A 16 -16.95 -18.59 -4.25
C ASP A 16 -16.97 -17.64 -3.04
N GLN A 17 -16.12 -17.87 -2.05
CA GLN A 17 -15.93 -16.95 -0.91
C GLN A 17 -14.99 -15.77 -1.23
N MET A 18 -14.41 -15.74 -2.43
CA MET A 18 -13.50 -14.69 -2.87
C MET A 18 -14.25 -13.35 -2.97
N ARG A 19 -13.75 -12.36 -2.25
CA ARG A 19 -14.30 -10.98 -2.24
C ARG A 19 -13.65 -10.09 -3.29
N TRP A 20 -12.37 -10.35 -3.54
CA TRP A 20 -11.51 -9.52 -4.35
C TRP A 20 -10.30 -10.34 -4.80
N GLU A 21 -9.82 -10.08 -6.01
CA GLU A 21 -8.59 -10.64 -6.57
C GLU A 21 -7.62 -9.50 -6.86
N CYS A 22 -6.42 -9.54 -6.28
CA CYS A 22 -5.39 -8.53 -6.53
C CYS A 22 -4.59 -8.90 -7.80
N GLY A 23 -5.11 -8.57 -8.98
CA GLY A 23 -4.54 -8.99 -10.27
C GLY A 23 -3.60 -7.99 -10.93
N HIS A 24 -3.58 -6.73 -10.49
CA HIS A 24 -2.93 -5.63 -11.20
C HIS A 24 -1.81 -4.95 -10.38
N PRO A 25 -0.62 -5.57 -10.25
CA PRO A 25 0.46 -5.05 -9.40
C PRO A 25 1.08 -3.73 -9.89
N PHE A 26 0.98 -3.43 -11.20
CA PHE A 26 1.56 -2.23 -11.82
C PHE A 26 0.49 -1.26 -12.34
N ALA A 27 -0.59 -1.09 -11.58
CA ALA A 27 -1.67 -0.17 -11.95
C ALA A 27 -1.14 1.27 -12.14
N PRO A 28 -1.44 1.95 -13.27
CA PRO A 28 -0.76 3.18 -13.69
C PRO A 28 -1.10 4.42 -12.85
N HIS A 29 -2.24 4.43 -12.15
CA HIS A 29 -2.73 5.62 -11.44
C HIS A 29 -2.70 5.46 -9.91
N ALA A 30 -3.09 4.30 -9.39
CA ALA A 30 -3.10 4.01 -7.96
C ALA A 30 -3.15 2.50 -7.73
N PRO A 31 -2.73 2.00 -6.55
CA PRO A 31 -2.94 0.62 -6.17
C PRO A 31 -4.42 0.22 -6.26
N GLU A 32 -4.66 -1.03 -6.62
CA GLU A 32 -5.99 -1.61 -6.67
C GLU A 32 -6.67 -1.52 -5.29
N LYS A 33 -7.92 -1.04 -5.25
CA LYS A 33 -8.62 -0.73 -4.00
C LYS A 33 -9.93 -1.53 -3.90
N PHE A 34 -9.94 -2.48 -2.99
CA PHE A 34 -11.16 -3.09 -2.49
C PHE A 34 -11.77 -2.21 -1.39
N SER A 35 -13.07 -1.92 -1.49
CA SER A 35 -13.82 -1.18 -0.46
C SER A 35 -15.01 -2.01 0.02
N GLU A 36 -15.15 -2.13 1.33
CA GLU A 36 -16.25 -2.85 1.98
C GLU A 36 -17.02 -1.88 2.87
N LYS A 37 -18.36 -1.98 2.87
CA LYS A 37 -19.20 -1.16 3.73
C LYS A 37 -19.83 -2.02 4.82
N PHE A 38 -19.53 -1.69 6.07
CA PHE A 38 -20.13 -2.31 7.25
C PHE A 38 -21.55 -1.81 7.46
N GLN A 39 -22.51 -2.44 6.80
CA GLN A 39 -23.93 -2.09 6.89
C GLN A 39 -24.76 -3.30 7.32
N ARG A 40 -25.80 -3.03 8.12
CA ARG A 40 -26.69 -4.08 8.66
C ARG A 40 -27.55 -4.74 7.59
N PHE A 41 -27.97 -3.96 6.59
CA PHE A 41 -28.81 -4.43 5.50
C PHE A 41 -28.20 -4.01 4.19
N THR A 42 -28.13 -4.94 3.25
CA THR A 42 -27.59 -4.70 1.91
C THR A 42 -28.65 -4.96 0.86
N PRO A 43 -28.83 -4.05 -0.12
CA PRO A 43 -29.75 -4.28 -1.23
C PRO A 43 -29.21 -5.28 -2.26
N PHE A 44 -27.93 -5.65 -2.16
CA PHE A 44 -27.28 -6.58 -3.08
C PHE A 44 -27.42 -8.03 -2.60
N THR A 45 -27.90 -8.92 -3.46
CA THR A 45 -28.08 -10.36 -3.15
C THR A 45 -26.76 -11.06 -2.78
N LEU A 46 -25.65 -10.68 -3.42
CA LEU A 46 -24.30 -11.16 -3.10
C LEU A 46 -23.58 -10.30 -2.04
N GLY A 47 -24.24 -9.22 -1.59
CA GLY A 47 -23.73 -8.34 -0.56
C GLY A 47 -23.65 -9.05 0.79
N LYS A 48 -22.90 -8.46 1.71
CA LYS A 48 -22.70 -9.02 3.04
C LYS A 48 -23.23 -8.08 4.09
N GLU A 49 -23.94 -8.66 5.04
CA GLU A 49 -24.59 -7.95 6.14
C GLU A 49 -23.74 -8.04 7.39
N PHE A 50 -23.54 -6.90 8.03
CA PHE A 50 -22.68 -6.76 9.19
C PHE A 50 -23.52 -6.41 10.42
N ARG A 51 -23.38 -7.22 11.48
CA ARG A 51 -24.06 -7.03 12.75
C ARG A 51 -23.11 -6.45 13.77
N GLN A 52 -23.63 -5.58 14.61
CA GLN A 52 -22.89 -5.03 15.74
C GLN A 52 -22.61 -6.14 16.75
N GLY A 53 -21.44 -6.08 17.39
CA GLY A 53 -20.95 -7.09 18.32
C GLY A 53 -20.28 -8.30 17.64
N GLU A 54 -20.36 -8.42 16.32
CA GLU A 54 -19.78 -9.55 15.58
C GLU A 54 -18.38 -9.25 15.06
N SER A 55 -17.59 -10.32 14.95
CA SER A 55 -16.25 -10.31 14.35
C SER A 55 -16.27 -10.97 12.98
N TYR A 56 -15.64 -10.33 12.01
CA TYR A 56 -15.55 -10.80 10.63
C TYR A 56 -14.10 -11.03 10.23
N TYR A 57 -13.85 -12.10 9.47
CA TYR A 57 -12.51 -12.60 9.21
C TYR A 57 -12.14 -12.57 7.74
N TYR A 58 -10.98 -12.02 7.44
CA TYR A 58 -10.41 -11.93 6.11
C TYR A 58 -9.04 -12.60 6.09
N ILE A 59 -8.77 -13.32 5.01
CA ILE A 59 -7.46 -13.87 4.69
C ILE A 59 -7.13 -13.52 3.24
N SER A 60 -5.84 -13.46 2.90
CA SER A 60 -5.35 -13.36 1.52
C SER A 60 -4.28 -14.41 1.27
N LYS A 61 -4.28 -14.96 0.05
CA LYS A 61 -3.28 -15.91 -0.43
C LYS A 61 -2.60 -15.35 -1.68
N PRO A 62 -1.30 -15.60 -1.88
CA PRO A 62 -0.63 -15.24 -3.12
C PRO A 62 -1.28 -15.93 -4.33
N LEU A 63 -1.37 -15.21 -5.46
CA LEU A 63 -1.95 -15.77 -6.70
C LEU A 63 -1.05 -16.85 -7.34
N HIS A 64 0.28 -16.69 -7.23
CA HIS A 64 1.26 -17.51 -7.94
C HIS A 64 2.20 -18.31 -7.02
N HIS A 65 1.99 -18.26 -5.71
CA HIS A 65 2.81 -18.98 -4.74
C HIS A 65 1.94 -19.78 -3.77
N HIS A 66 2.20 -21.08 -3.69
CA HIS A 66 1.49 -21.98 -2.80
C HIS A 66 2.24 -22.09 -1.47
N GLY A 67 2.04 -21.09 -0.60
CA GLY A 67 2.49 -21.12 0.79
C GLY A 67 1.39 -21.61 1.74
N LYS A 68 1.79 -22.08 2.92
CA LYS A 68 0.86 -22.36 4.04
C LYS A 68 0.47 -21.09 4.79
N GLU A 69 1.30 -20.06 4.73
CA GLU A 69 1.08 -18.79 5.40
C GLU A 69 0.11 -17.92 4.61
N CYS A 70 -0.69 -17.14 5.33
CA CYS A 70 -1.62 -16.17 4.75
C CYS A 70 -1.56 -14.86 5.54
N LEU A 71 -1.79 -13.72 4.87
CA LEU A 71 -2.05 -12.48 5.58
C LEU A 71 -3.50 -12.48 6.02
N ARG A 72 -3.75 -11.96 7.22
CA ARG A 72 -5.05 -12.08 7.89
C ARG A 72 -5.48 -10.77 8.52
N LEU A 73 -6.78 -10.49 8.50
CA LEU A 73 -7.41 -9.31 9.08
C LEU A 73 -8.69 -9.72 9.80
N ARG A 74 -8.79 -9.37 11.08
CA ARG A 74 -10.03 -9.47 11.88
C ARG A 74 -10.64 -8.09 11.96
N VAL A 75 -11.95 -7.99 11.72
CA VAL A 75 -12.72 -6.76 11.83
C VAL A 75 -13.80 -6.94 12.88
N ASP A 76 -13.74 -6.14 13.94
CA ASP A 76 -14.77 -6.13 14.98
C ASP A 76 -15.74 -4.98 14.73
N VAL A 77 -17.02 -5.30 14.52
CA VAL A 77 -18.06 -4.29 14.29
C VAL A 77 -18.63 -3.88 15.63
N VAL A 78 -18.10 -2.79 16.18
CA VAL A 78 -18.54 -2.28 17.49
C VAL A 78 -19.95 -1.71 17.44
N ALA A 79 -20.72 -1.90 18.51
CA ALA A 79 -21.97 -1.19 18.71
C ALA A 79 -21.69 0.29 18.98
N ALA A 80 -22.61 1.16 18.60
CA ALA A 80 -22.51 2.60 18.90
C ALA A 80 -22.93 2.90 20.35
N ASP A 81 -22.55 2.06 21.31
CA ASP A 81 -22.87 2.23 22.74
C ASP A 81 -21.95 3.24 23.44
N GLY A 82 -21.32 4.15 22.67
CA GLY A 82 -20.44 5.20 23.17
C GLY A 82 -19.03 4.72 23.53
N SER A 83 -18.77 3.41 23.54
CA SER A 83 -17.43 2.86 23.74
C SER A 83 -16.67 2.78 22.41
N GLN A 84 -16.26 3.93 21.89
CA GLN A 84 -15.37 4.03 20.73
C GLN A 84 -13.92 3.62 21.07
N GLU A 85 -13.72 2.55 21.84
CA GLU A 85 -12.42 1.90 21.89
C GLU A 85 -12.37 0.89 20.75
N ALA A 86 -11.89 1.34 19.59
CA ALA A 86 -11.20 0.43 18.70
C ALA A 86 -10.04 -0.16 19.52
N ARG A 87 -10.15 -1.42 19.93
CA ARG A 87 -9.08 -2.14 20.62
C ARG A 87 -7.93 -2.38 19.64
N VAL A 88 -7.19 -1.33 19.33
CA VAL A 88 -5.84 -1.45 18.79
C VAL A 88 -5.02 -1.96 19.95
N ALA A 89 -4.59 -3.22 19.90
CA ALA A 89 -3.69 -3.76 20.91
C ALA A 89 -2.42 -2.91 20.94
N LYS A 90 -2.30 -2.03 21.95
CA LYS A 90 -1.03 -1.43 22.35
C LYS A 90 -1.13 -0.96 23.80
N GLY A 91 -0.24 -1.50 24.64
CA GLY A 91 -0.03 -1.00 25.99
C GLY A 91 0.47 0.44 25.99
N GLY A 92 0.09 1.20 27.01
CA GLY A 92 0.57 2.56 27.24
C GLY A 92 -0.49 3.46 27.88
N THR A 93 -0.23 3.82 29.12
CA THR A 93 -0.98 4.68 30.04
C THR A 93 -1.24 6.10 29.51
N GLY A 94 -2.44 6.63 29.78
CA GLY A 94 -2.63 8.07 30.03
C GLY A 94 -3.85 8.77 29.39
N GLY A 95 -4.79 9.19 30.23
CA GLY A 95 -5.25 10.60 30.28
C GLY A 95 -6.40 11.07 29.38
N ALA A 96 -7.53 11.40 30.02
CA ALA A 96 -8.78 12.00 29.55
C ALA A 96 -8.71 13.28 28.70
N GLY A 97 -9.78 13.52 27.91
CA GLY A 97 -10.15 14.82 27.33
C GLY A 97 -11.40 14.72 26.43
N VAL A 98 -12.30 15.70 26.55
CA VAL A 98 -13.74 15.65 26.20
C VAL A 98 -14.04 16.20 24.79
N GLY A 99 -15.13 15.75 24.15
CA GLY A 99 -15.77 16.49 23.03
C GLY A 99 -16.71 15.65 22.19
N ALA A 100 -18.02 15.76 22.44
CA ALA A 100 -19.07 15.16 21.61
C ALA A 100 -19.53 16.18 20.56
N GLU A 101 -19.38 15.85 19.27
CA GLU A 101 -20.13 16.47 18.18
C GLU A 101 -20.26 15.45 17.04
N GLY A 102 -21.52 15.19 16.62
CA GLY A 102 -21.82 14.33 15.49
C GLY A 102 -21.36 14.97 14.19
N GLY A 103 -20.73 14.19 13.32
CA GLY A 103 -20.26 14.68 12.03
C GLY A 103 -19.81 13.56 11.11
N VAL A 104 -20.43 13.49 9.94
CA VAL A 104 -20.25 12.51 8.87
C VAL A 104 -18.92 12.76 8.14
N HIS A 105 -17.77 12.78 8.83
CA HIS A 105 -16.49 13.02 8.17
C HIS A 105 -15.37 12.33 8.94
N ASN A 106 -14.75 11.30 8.34
CA ASN A 106 -13.47 10.77 8.82
C ASN A 106 -12.38 11.82 8.53
N PRO A 107 -11.73 12.43 9.54
CA PRO A 107 -10.71 13.46 9.32
C PRO A 107 -9.35 12.88 8.87
N SER A 108 -9.16 11.55 8.87
CA SER A 108 -7.87 10.91 8.53
C SER A 108 -7.45 11.02 7.06
N ASN A 109 -8.27 11.62 6.18
CA ASN A 109 -7.91 11.88 4.78
C ASN A 109 -7.79 13.36 4.43
N ARG A 110 -7.78 14.29 5.41
CA ARG A 110 -7.39 15.67 5.12
C ARG A 110 -5.88 15.73 4.93
N LEU A 111 -5.47 15.67 3.67
CA LEU A 111 -4.20 16.25 3.24
C LEU A 111 -4.17 17.70 3.76
N PRO A 112 -3.07 18.17 4.40
CA PRO A 112 -2.97 19.57 4.73
C PRO A 112 -3.18 20.37 3.44
N ALA A 113 -4.07 21.35 3.48
CA ALA A 113 -4.12 22.36 2.43
C ALA A 113 -2.69 22.92 2.38
N ALA A 114 -2.01 22.65 1.26
CA ALA A 114 -0.74 23.27 1.00
C ALA A 114 -1.00 24.77 0.97
N ASP A 115 -0.55 25.46 2.02
CA ASP A 115 -0.29 26.89 1.95
C ASP A 115 0.48 27.16 0.65
N ASP A 116 0.08 28.23 -0.04
CA ASP A 116 0.65 28.72 -1.29
C ASP A 116 2.18 28.53 -1.32
N PRO A 117 2.76 27.97 -2.40
CA PRO A 117 4.18 27.77 -2.47
C PRO A 117 4.88 29.13 -2.48
N VAL A 118 5.62 29.44 -1.42
CA VAL A 118 6.73 30.38 -1.52
C VAL A 118 7.65 29.85 -2.60
N VAL A 119 7.65 30.52 -3.75
CA VAL A 119 8.58 30.31 -4.85
C VAL A 119 9.97 30.64 -4.32
N ILE A 120 10.68 29.64 -3.84
CA ILE A 120 12.13 29.73 -3.66
C ILE A 120 12.71 29.43 -5.04
N LEU A 121 12.92 30.51 -5.81
CA LEU A 121 13.69 30.45 -7.04
C LEU A 121 15.11 29.97 -6.68
N PRO A 122 15.61 28.86 -7.26
CA PRO A 122 16.99 28.47 -7.03
C PRO A 122 17.91 29.50 -7.70
N ASP A 123 18.86 30.02 -6.94
CA ASP A 123 19.91 30.87 -7.48
C ASP A 123 20.72 30.04 -8.49
N ILE A 124 20.64 30.42 -9.77
CA ILE A 124 21.35 29.72 -10.85
C ILE A 124 22.82 30.07 -10.70
N GLN A 125 23.60 29.18 -10.08
CA GLN A 125 25.04 29.20 -10.28
C GLN A 125 25.36 28.83 -11.73
N ARG A 126 25.68 29.85 -12.53
CA ARG A 126 26.33 29.66 -13.83
C ARG A 126 27.70 29.03 -13.60
N VAL A 127 27.79 27.71 -13.75
CA VAL A 127 29.06 27.05 -13.98
C VAL A 127 29.47 27.35 -15.41
N THR A 128 30.33 28.35 -15.60
CA THR A 128 31.03 28.56 -16.87
C THR A 128 32.02 27.40 -17.05
N GLY A 129 31.56 26.32 -17.66
CA GLY A 129 32.43 25.27 -18.16
C GLY A 129 33.31 25.84 -19.26
N LYS A 130 34.59 26.07 -18.95
CA LYS A 130 35.62 26.28 -19.98
C LYS A 130 35.71 25.00 -20.81
N SER A 131 35.22 25.04 -22.04
CA SER A 131 35.53 24.03 -23.04
C SER A 131 37.03 24.06 -23.28
N SER A 132 37.73 23.10 -22.67
CA SER A 132 39.08 22.76 -23.08
C SER A 132 38.92 21.76 -24.20
N THR A 133 39.21 22.20 -25.41
CA THR A 133 39.30 21.35 -26.59
C THR A 133 40.35 20.27 -26.34
N VAL A 134 39.91 19.05 -26.03
CA VAL A 134 40.78 17.88 -26.07
C VAL A 134 40.94 17.53 -27.55
N ALA A 135 42.12 17.83 -28.09
CA ALA A 135 42.54 17.36 -29.39
C ALA A 135 42.44 15.82 -29.40
N ALA A 136 41.68 15.27 -30.35
CA ALA A 136 41.62 13.84 -30.60
C ALA A 136 43.00 13.36 -31.07
N THR A 137 43.82 12.89 -30.15
CA THR A 137 45.06 12.18 -30.48
C THR A 137 44.70 10.76 -30.89
N ALA A 138 44.79 10.50 -32.19
CA ALA A 138 44.67 9.19 -32.81
C ALA A 138 45.74 8.23 -32.25
N PHE A 139 45.39 7.40 -31.26
CA PHE A 139 46.27 6.35 -30.73
C PHE A 139 45.54 5.03 -30.48
N THR A 140 44.66 4.64 -31.40
CA THR A 140 43.99 3.31 -31.37
C THR A 140 44.20 2.53 -32.66
N LEU A 141 45.44 2.52 -33.18
CA LEU A 141 45.85 1.63 -34.29
C LEU A 141 47.09 0.78 -34.01
N LEU A 142 47.65 0.79 -32.80
CA LEU A 142 48.87 0.00 -32.48
C LEU A 142 48.61 -1.32 -31.75
N VAL A 143 47.37 -1.60 -31.35
CA VAL A 143 47.02 -2.86 -30.67
C VAL A 143 46.93 -4.08 -31.61
N PRO A 144 46.58 -4.00 -32.92
CA PRO A 144 46.54 -5.20 -33.75
C PRO A 144 47.94 -5.59 -34.29
N PHE A 145 48.91 -4.67 -34.31
CA PHE A 145 50.25 -4.95 -34.87
C PHE A 145 51.15 -5.73 -33.90
N SER A 146 50.92 -5.62 -32.60
CA SER A 146 51.71 -6.33 -31.56
C SER A 146 51.39 -7.83 -31.47
N LEU A 147 50.22 -8.26 -31.96
CA LEU A 147 49.80 -9.67 -31.98
C LEU A 147 50.35 -10.45 -33.19
N LEU A 148 50.76 -9.76 -34.26
CA LEU A 148 51.30 -10.39 -35.49
C LEU A 148 52.81 -10.70 -35.41
N LEU A 149 53.53 -10.10 -34.47
CA LEU A 149 54.97 -10.35 -34.24
C LEU A 149 55.25 -11.44 -33.19
N LEU A 150 54.22 -12.03 -32.58
CA LEU A 150 54.32 -13.18 -31.66
C LEU A 150 53.98 -14.53 -32.33
N LEU A 151 53.70 -14.51 -33.65
CA LEU A 151 53.35 -15.70 -34.42
C LEU A 151 54.31 -16.01 -35.59
N HIS A 152 55.55 -15.51 -35.50
CA HIS A 152 56.73 -15.98 -36.23
C HIS A 152 57.89 -16.14 -35.24
#